data_AF-A0AAW4WVI7-F1
#
_entry.id   AF-A0AAW4WVI7-F1
#
_cell.length_a   1.000
_cell.length_b   1.000
_cell.length_c   1.000
_cell.angle_alpha   90.00
_cell.angle_beta   90.00
_cell.angle_gamma   90.00
#
_symmetry.space_group_name_H-M   'P 1'
#
loop_
_entity.id
_entity.type
_entity.pdbx_description
1 polymer ?
#
loop_
_entity_poly.entity_id
_entity_poly.type
_entity_poly.pdbx_seq_one_letter_code
_entity_poly.pdbx_strand_id
1 'polypeptide(L)' 'MYKVKYYAKNNKSPVIEFIKEQSAKEKAKILREIDIALNRLNSIK' A
#
# COMPACT_ATOMS: atom_id res chain seq x y z
N MET A 1 -6.51 -5.34 12.66
CA MET A 1 -6.46 -5.08 11.21
C MET A 1 -6.16 -3.60 11.02
N TYR A 2 -5.03 -3.24 10.39
CA TYR A 2 -4.61 -1.84 10.27
C TYR A 2 -5.28 -1.14 9.09
N LYS A 3 -5.69 0.11 9.27
CA LYS A 3 -6.25 0.93 8.19
C LYS A 3 -5.14 1.71 7.51
N VAL A 4 -4.75 1.30 6.31
CA VAL A 4 -3.76 2.02 5.49
C VAL A 4 -4.44 3.22 4.84
N LYS A 5 -3.94 4.43 5.12
CA LYS A 5 -4.37 5.65 4.43
C LYS A 5 -3.29 6.05 3.44
N TYR A 6 -3.60 5.93 2.15
CA TYR A 6 -2.74 6.41 1.09
C TYR A 6 -2.91 7.91 0.91
N TYR A 7 -1.81 8.61 0.62
CA TYR A 7 -1.86 10.01 0.23
C TYR A 7 -2.71 10.18 -1.03
N ALA A 8 -3.61 11.17 -1.02
CA ALA A 8 -4.42 11.54 -2.16
C ALA A 8 -4.47 13.06 -2.30
N LYS A 9 -4.37 13.54 -3.55
CA LYS A 9 -4.55 14.95 -3.94
C LYS A 9 -5.58 14.99 -5.07
N ASN A 10 -6.59 15.86 -4.96
CA ASN A 10 -7.69 15.96 -5.93
C ASN A 10 -8.40 14.61 -6.17
N ASN A 11 -8.66 13.84 -5.10
CA ASN A 11 -9.21 12.47 -5.14
C ASN A 11 -8.40 11.44 -5.94
N LYS A 12 -7.19 11.78 -6.36
CA LYS A 12 -6.25 10.87 -7.02
C LYS A 12 -5.13 10.52 -6.06
N SER A 13 -4.85 9.23 -5.97
CA SER A 13 -3.72 8.73 -5.21
C SER A 13 -2.73 8.12 -6.18
N PRO A 14 -1.53 8.71 -6.35
CA PRO A 14 -0.50 8.18 -7.24
C PRO A 14 -0.15 6.72 -6.92
N VAL A 15 -0.20 6.35 -5.63
CA VAL A 15 0.05 4.98 -5.17
C VAL A 15 -1.05 4.03 -5.63
N ILE A 16 -2.31 4.43 -5.53
CA ILE A 16 -3.43 3.60 -5.97
C ILE A 16 -3.45 3.48 -7.50
N GLU A 17 -3.14 4.56 -8.22
CA GLU A 17 -3.03 4.55 -9.69
C GLU A 17 -1.90 3.61 -10.13
N PHE A 18 -0.71 3.74 -9.53
CA PHE A 18 0.41 2.84 -9.79
C PHE A 18 0.07 1.37 -9.53
N ILE A 19 -0.54 1.05 -8.38
CA ILE A 19 -0.92 -0.33 -8.03
C ILE A 19 -1.97 -0.88 -9.02
N LYS A 20 -2.88 -0.05 -9.52
CA LYS A 20 -3.90 -0.46 -10.49
C LYS A 20 -3.30 -0.84 -11.84
N GLU A 21 -2.26 -0.14 -12.28
CA GLU A 21 -1.54 -0.40 -13.54
C GLU A 21 -0.69 -1.69 -13.50
N GLN A 22 -0.40 -2.23 -12.31
CA GLN A 22 0.37 -3.46 -12.19
C GLN A 22 -0.44 -4.72 -12.49
N SER A 23 0.27 -5.75 -12.97
CA SER A 23 -0.27 -7.11 -13.08
C SER A 23 -0.75 -7.65 -11.73
N ALA A 24 -1.67 -8.63 -11.74
CA ALA A 24 -2.20 -9.22 -10.51
C ALA A 24 -1.11 -9.77 -9.57
N LYS A 25 -0.04 -10.34 -10.14
CA LYS A 25 1.11 -10.87 -9.39
C LYS A 25 1.88 -9.76 -8.67
N GLU A 26 2.22 -8.68 -9.38
CA GLU A 26 2.95 -7.56 -8.78
C GLU A 26 2.08 -6.78 -7.79
N LYS A 27 0.78 -6.61 -8.08
CA LYS A 27 -0.18 -6.03 -7.13
C LYS A 27 -0.19 -6.79 -5.80
N ALA A 28 -0.26 -8.12 -5.83
CA ALA A 28 -0.22 -8.95 -4.63
C ALA A 28 1.11 -8.81 -3.86
N LYS A 29 2.23 -8.76 -4.58
CA LYS A 29 3.56 -8.55 -3.99
C LYS A 29 3.66 -7.20 -3.30
N ILE A 30 3.26 -6.11 -3.97
CA ILE A 30 3.29 -4.75 -3.42
C ILE A 30 2.42 -4.64 -2.16
N LEU A 31 1.20 -5.17 -2.20
CA LEU A 31 0.31 -5.15 -1.03
C LEU A 31 0.89 -5.93 0.15
N ARG A 32 1.57 -7.05 -0.10
CA ARG A 32 2.25 -7.84 0.93
C ARG A 32 3.43 -7.09 1.54
N GLU A 33 4.24 -6.42 0.73
CA GLU A 33 5.36 -5.59 1.22
C GLU A 33 4.86 -4.43 2.09
N ILE A 34 3.75 -3.77 1.69
CA ILE A 34 3.12 -2.72 2.48
C ILE A 34 2.65 -3.25 3.84
N ASP A 35 2.02 -4.43 3.88
CA ASP A 35 1.57 -5.06 5.12
C ASP A 35 2.75 -5.40 6.05
N ILE A 36 3.81 -5.99 5.52
CA ILE A 36 5.04 -6.31 6.28
C ILE A 36 5.66 -5.02 6.84
N ALA A 37 5.80 -3.98 6.03
CA ALA A 37 6.38 -2.71 6.45
C ALA A 37 5.58 -2.06 7.57
N LEU A 38 4.24 -2.08 7.49
CA LEU A 38 3.36 -1.56 8.53
C LEU A 38 3.47 -2.36 9.84
N ASN A 39 3.47 -3.69 9.75
CA ASN A 39 3.63 -4.54 10.94
C ASN A 39 4.99 -4.30 11.61
N ARG A 40 6.06 -4.11 10.83
CA ARG A 40 7.38 -3.77 11.36
C ARG A 40 7.40 -2.41 12.06
N LEU A 41 6.77 -1.39 11.50
CA LEU A 41 6.66 -0.06 12.13
C LEU A 41 5.88 -0.12 13.44
N ASN A 42 4.82 -0.92 13.50
CA ASN A 42 4.03 -1.09 14.71
C ASN A 42 4.74 -1.91 15.78
N SER A 43 5.66 -2.82 15.41
CA SER A 43 6.48 -3.58 16.36
C SER A 43 7.55 -2.73 17.08
N ILE A 44 7.80 -1.51 16.61
CA ILE A 44 8.80 -0.59 17.19
C ILE A 44 8.12 0.49 18.07
N LYS A 45 6.78 0.61 18.00
CA LYS A 45 5.98 1.50 18.86
C LYS A 45 5.51 0.77 20.11
#